data_AF-A0A1G8DCI7-F1
#
_entry.id   AF-A0A1G8DCI7-F1
#
_cell.length_a   1.000
_cell.length_b   1.000
_cell.length_c   1.000
_cell.angle_alpha   90.00
_cell.angle_beta   90.00
_cell.angle_gamma   90.00
#
_symmetry.space_group_name_H-M   'P 1'
#
loop_
_entity.id
_entity.type
_entity.pdbx_description
1 polymer ?
#
loop_
_entity_poly.entity_id
_entity_poly.type
_entity_poly.pdbx_seq_one_letter_code
_entity_poly.pdbx_strand_id
1 'polypeptide(L)'
;MLRRVLTAAAALACAGALAATSPAHAAAHAAANVDIVYSPLSLGEYCMAHLSPQATIGFYEYGSVRCYRTQNGLTYAGSASPHSVCAYFRPHPVVSVGQGVSGALICTYSA
;
A
#
# COMPACT_ATOMS: atom_id res chain seq x y z
N MET A 1 -58.35 37.21 5.31
CA MET A 1 -57.68 35.89 5.36
C MET A 1 -56.43 36.05 6.24
N LEU A 2 -56.45 35.44 7.42
CA LEU A 2 -55.58 35.77 8.56
C LEU A 2 -54.35 34.84 8.60
N ARG A 3 -53.14 35.41 8.53
CA ARG A 3 -51.84 34.77 8.83
C ARG A 3 -51.72 34.50 10.33
N ARG A 4 -51.18 33.33 10.72
CA ARG A 4 -50.39 33.07 11.96
C ARG A 4 -49.81 31.64 11.90
N VAL A 5 -48.50 31.49 11.72
CA VAL A 5 -47.49 31.19 12.76
C VAL A 5 -47.73 29.82 13.40
N LEU A 6 -46.97 28.81 12.97
CA LEU A 6 -46.82 27.54 13.68
C LEU A 6 -45.42 27.49 14.29
N THR A 7 -45.43 27.39 15.61
CA THR A 7 -44.35 27.50 16.57
C THR A 7 -43.47 26.26 16.60
N ALA A 8 -42.16 26.48 16.67
CA ALA A 8 -41.18 25.48 17.07
C ALA A 8 -41.48 24.98 18.49
N ALA A 9 -41.67 23.66 18.65
CA ALA A 9 -41.71 23.01 19.94
C ALA A 9 -40.53 22.03 20.03
N ALA A 10 -39.45 22.51 20.62
CA ALA A 10 -38.39 21.65 21.14
C ALA A 10 -38.86 21.09 22.49
N ALA A 11 -38.86 19.77 22.63
CA ALA A 11 -38.89 19.12 23.93
C ALA A 11 -38.01 17.87 23.86
N LEU A 12 -36.80 18.01 24.43
CA LEU A 12 -35.96 16.89 24.84
C LEU A 12 -36.76 16.02 25.83
N ALA A 13 -36.88 14.74 25.54
CA ALA A 13 -37.16 13.72 26.54
C ALA A 13 -36.00 12.71 26.53
N CYS A 14 -35.28 12.69 27.65
CA CYS A 14 -34.08 11.91 27.89
C CYS A 14 -34.33 10.40 27.95
N ALA A 15 -33.27 9.67 27.58
CA ALA A 15 -32.85 8.38 28.12
C ALA A 15 -33.82 7.19 28.00
N GLY A 16 -33.53 6.30 27.05
CA GLY A 16 -34.03 4.94 27.06
C GLY A 16 -33.49 4.12 25.90
N ALA A 17 -32.87 2.98 26.22
CA ALA A 17 -32.41 1.91 25.33
C ALA A 17 -31.04 2.11 24.64
N LEU A 18 -29.97 1.96 25.44
CA LEU A 18 -28.78 1.25 24.95
C LEU A 18 -29.16 -0.21 24.68
N ALA A 19 -29.37 -0.54 23.41
CA ALA A 19 -29.26 -1.90 22.87
C ALA A 19 -28.59 -1.73 21.49
N ALA A 20 -27.27 -1.90 21.37
CA ALA A 20 -26.64 -3.20 21.08
C ALA A 20 -27.54 -4.01 20.15
N THR A 21 -27.28 -4.16 18.84
CA THR A 21 -26.02 -4.56 18.21
C THR A 21 -26.08 -4.17 16.73
N SER A 22 -25.24 -3.25 16.26
CA SER A 22 -24.96 -3.11 14.84
C SER A 22 -24.06 -4.29 14.40
N PRO A 23 -24.41 -5.06 13.35
CA PRO A 23 -23.61 -6.19 12.88
C PRO A 23 -22.40 -5.72 12.04
N ALA A 24 -21.76 -4.62 12.44
CA ALA A 24 -20.68 -3.99 11.68
C ALA A 24 -19.29 -4.60 11.97
N HIS A 25 -19.16 -5.47 12.99
CA HIS A 25 -17.88 -6.07 13.38
C HIS A 25 -17.65 -7.51 12.85
N ALA A 26 -18.61 -8.11 12.13
CA ALA A 26 -18.46 -9.46 11.58
C ALA A 26 -17.97 -9.51 10.12
N ALA A 27 -17.80 -8.36 9.46
CA ALA A 27 -17.29 -8.26 8.08
C ALA A 27 -15.80 -7.87 7.99
N ALA A 28 -15.07 -7.81 9.12
CA ALA A 28 -13.68 -7.39 9.18
C ALA A 28 -12.64 -8.52 8.95
N HIS A 29 -13.09 -9.72 8.58
CA HIS A 29 -12.23 -10.82 8.10
C HIS A 29 -12.32 -11.00 6.57
N ALA A 30 -12.55 -9.93 5.82
CA ALA A 30 -12.14 -9.92 4.42
C ALA A 30 -10.60 -9.91 4.42
N ALA A 31 -9.97 -10.85 3.71
CA ALA A 31 -8.52 -10.86 3.51
C ALA A 31 -8.08 -9.48 3.01
N ALA A 32 -7.52 -8.67 3.92
CA ALA A 32 -7.18 -7.29 3.62
C ALA A 32 -5.88 -7.31 2.82
N ASN A 33 -5.94 -6.91 1.56
CA ASN A 33 -4.74 -6.70 0.78
C ASN A 33 -4.00 -5.48 1.34
N VAL A 34 -2.69 -5.61 1.55
CA VAL A 34 -1.83 -4.55 2.07
C VAL A 34 -0.84 -4.13 0.99
N ASP A 35 -0.90 -2.85 0.62
CA ASP A 35 0.07 -2.24 -0.28
C ASP A 35 1.28 -1.73 0.50
N ILE A 36 2.48 -2.12 0.06
CA ILE A 36 3.75 -1.65 0.60
C ILE A 36 4.56 -1.04 -0.54
N VAL A 37 5.06 0.18 -0.32
CA VAL A 37 5.86 0.92 -1.30
C VAL A 37 7.35 0.77 -0.95
N TYR A 38 8.12 0.20 -1.87
CA TYR A 38 9.56 0.09 -1.76
C TYR A 38 10.23 1.16 -2.63
N SER A 39 10.93 2.08 -1.97
CA SER A 39 11.67 3.17 -2.62
C SER A 39 12.87 2.63 -3.40
N PRO A 40 13.45 3.41 -4.34
CA PRO A 40 14.60 2.95 -5.11
C PRO A 40 15.81 2.50 -4.29
N LEU A 41 16.02 3.12 -3.12
CA LEU A 41 17.07 2.73 -2.18
C LEU A 41 16.75 1.41 -1.48
N SER A 42 15.48 1.18 -1.11
CA SER A 42 15.05 -0.10 -0.51
C SER A 42 15.26 -1.23 -1.51
N LEU A 43 14.85 -1.03 -2.77
CA LEU A 43 15.08 -1.99 -3.86
C LEU A 43 16.57 -2.30 -4.07
N GLY A 44 17.45 -1.35 -3.75
CA GLY A 44 18.90 -1.53 -3.73
C GLY A 44 19.37 -2.67 -2.84
N GLU A 45 18.69 -2.95 -1.72
CA GLU A 45 19.04 -4.08 -0.84
C GLU A 45 18.92 -5.42 -1.56
N TYR A 46 17.81 -5.62 -2.30
CA TYR A 46 17.64 -6.80 -3.13
C TYR A 46 18.70 -6.89 -4.23
N CYS A 47 18.94 -5.77 -4.92
CA CYS A 47 19.90 -5.67 -6.00
C CYS A 47 21.33 -6.05 -5.55
N MET A 48 21.74 -5.56 -4.36
CA MET A 48 23.02 -5.90 -3.75
C MET A 48 23.12 -7.39 -3.41
N ALA A 49 22.04 -7.96 -2.87
CA ALA A 49 22.02 -9.35 -2.42
C ALA A 49 21.99 -10.36 -3.59
N HIS A 50 21.31 -10.04 -4.70
CA HIS A 50 21.00 -11.03 -5.74
C HIS A 50 21.67 -10.80 -7.10
N LEU A 51 22.11 -9.57 -7.40
CA LEU A 51 22.66 -9.26 -8.72
C LEU A 51 24.12 -8.83 -8.66
N SER A 52 24.44 -7.84 -7.83
CA SER A 52 25.80 -7.32 -7.72
C SER A 52 25.94 -6.52 -6.43
N PRO A 53 26.99 -6.74 -5.62
CA PRO A 53 27.18 -6.01 -4.36
C PRO A 53 27.38 -4.50 -4.53
N GLN A 54 27.62 -4.03 -5.76
CA GLN A 54 27.73 -2.61 -6.10
C GLN A 54 26.41 -2.00 -6.61
N ALA A 55 25.37 -2.81 -6.80
CA ALA A 55 24.08 -2.35 -7.32
C ALA A 55 23.18 -1.84 -6.18
N THR A 56 23.43 -0.60 -5.75
CA THR A 56 22.82 -0.01 -4.56
C THR A 56 21.47 0.66 -4.81
N ILE A 57 21.00 0.72 -6.06
CA ILE A 57 19.75 1.40 -6.44
C ILE A 57 18.96 0.49 -7.37
N GLY A 58 17.66 0.34 -7.12
CA GLY A 58 16.72 -0.34 -8.01
C GLY A 58 15.57 0.57 -8.41
N PHE A 59 15.10 0.50 -9.65
CA PHE A 59 13.89 1.19 -10.09
C PHE A 59 12.92 0.19 -10.72
N TYR A 60 11.63 0.29 -10.40
CA TYR A 60 10.60 -0.43 -11.12
C TYR A 60 10.22 0.32 -12.39
N GLU A 61 10.66 -0.21 -13.52
CA GLU A 61 10.54 0.41 -14.84
C GLU A 61 10.32 -0.68 -15.88
N TYR A 62 9.47 -0.40 -16.88
CA TYR A 62 9.20 -1.31 -17.99
C TYR A 62 8.76 -2.71 -17.54
N GLY A 63 8.03 -2.81 -16.43
CA GLY A 63 7.52 -4.08 -15.87
C GLY A 63 8.56 -4.93 -15.13
N SER A 64 9.76 -4.39 -14.86
CA SER A 64 10.83 -5.10 -14.14
C SER A 64 11.51 -4.21 -13.11
N VAL A 65 12.15 -4.80 -12.10
CA VAL A 65 13.05 -4.05 -11.22
C VAL A 65 14.43 -4.01 -11.88
N ARG A 66 14.83 -2.84 -12.35
CA ARG A 66 16.14 -2.58 -12.95
C ARG A 66 17.10 -2.10 -11.87
N CYS A 67 18.22 -2.79 -11.72
CA CYS A 67 19.22 -2.49 -10.72
C CYS A 67 20.41 -1.76 -11.34
N TYR A 68 20.97 -0.81 -10.61
CA TYR A 68 22.03 0.08 -11.08
C TYR A 68 23.16 0.17 -10.07
N ARG A 69 24.39 0.19 -10.56
CA ARG A 69 25.59 0.53 -9.80
C ARG A 69 25.78 2.03 -9.78
N THR A 70 26.26 2.54 -8.66
CA THR A 70 26.63 3.95 -8.53
C THR A 70 28.15 4.06 -8.73
N GLN A 71 28.59 4.19 -9.98
CA GLN A 71 30.00 4.40 -10.34
C GLN A 71 30.06 5.50 -11.40
N ASN A 72 30.43 6.71 -10.98
CA ASN A 72 30.44 7.92 -11.83
C ASN A 72 29.09 8.21 -12.53
N GLY A 73 27.99 7.80 -11.90
CA GLY A 73 26.64 7.82 -12.47
C GLY A 73 25.91 6.50 -12.21
N LEU A 74 24.71 6.35 -12.78
CA LEU A 74 23.95 5.11 -12.75
C LEU A 74 24.34 4.23 -13.92
N THR A 75 24.96 3.09 -13.65
CA THR A 75 25.28 2.07 -14.65
C THR A 75 24.40 0.85 -14.43
N TYR A 76 23.70 0.40 -15.47
CA TYR A 76 22.83 -0.77 -15.37
C TYR A 76 23.60 -2.04 -14.96
N ALA A 77 23.06 -2.76 -13.98
CA ALA A 77 23.69 -3.94 -13.37
C ALA A 77 22.92 -5.24 -13.68
N GLY A 78 21.63 -5.14 -13.96
CA GLY A 78 20.76 -6.30 -14.20
C GLY A 78 19.30 -5.97 -13.91
N SER A 79 18.42 -6.95 -14.14
CA SER A 79 17.00 -6.84 -13.85
C SER A 79 16.50 -8.03 -13.04
N ALA A 80 15.41 -7.82 -12.33
CA ALA A 80 14.75 -8.84 -11.53
C ALA A 80 13.23 -8.79 -11.73
N SER A 81 12.59 -9.93 -11.50
CA SER A 81 11.13 -10.01 -11.48
C SER A 81 10.60 -9.21 -10.28
N PRO A 82 9.62 -8.32 -10.47
CA PRO A 82 9.06 -7.55 -9.37
C PRO A 82 8.46 -8.46 -8.28
N HIS A 83 7.88 -9.61 -8.67
CA HIS A 83 7.33 -10.58 -7.72
C HIS A 83 8.42 -11.21 -6.84
N SER A 84 9.60 -11.52 -7.41
CA SER A 84 10.73 -12.03 -6.61
C SER A 84 11.26 -10.98 -5.64
N VAL A 85 11.25 -9.70 -6.03
CA VAL A 85 11.66 -8.60 -5.15
C VAL A 85 10.66 -8.40 -4.02
N CYS A 86 9.35 -8.43 -4.31
CA CYS A 86 8.31 -8.37 -3.28
C CYS A 86 8.43 -9.53 -2.29
N ALA A 87 8.69 -10.75 -2.77
CA ALA A 87 8.85 -11.94 -1.93
C ALA A 87 10.11 -11.89 -1.05
N TYR A 88 11.17 -11.20 -1.50
CA TYR A 88 12.37 -10.98 -0.69
C TYR A 88 12.08 -10.11 0.54
N PHE A 89 11.35 -9.01 0.39
CA PHE A 89 11.07 -8.11 1.51
C PHE A 89 10.03 -8.67 2.48
N ARG A 90 9.04 -9.42 1.95
CA ARG A 90 7.96 -9.99 2.76
C ARG A 90 7.60 -11.39 2.25
N PRO A 91 7.67 -12.41 3.10
CA PRO A 91 7.30 -13.78 2.74
C PRO A 91 5.77 -13.98 2.80
N HIS A 92 5.00 -13.08 2.18
CA HIS A 92 3.55 -13.20 2.04
C HIS A 92 3.20 -13.35 0.55
N PRO A 93 2.06 -13.98 0.21
CA PRO A 93 1.65 -14.09 -1.19
C PRO A 93 1.49 -12.71 -1.82
N VAL A 94 2.18 -12.50 -2.93
CA VAL A 94 2.09 -11.27 -3.72
C VAL A 94 0.88 -11.37 -4.62
N VAL A 95 -0.08 -10.47 -4.42
CA VAL A 95 -1.33 -10.41 -5.19
C VAL A 95 -1.12 -9.62 -6.46
N SER A 96 -0.40 -8.49 -6.36
CA SER A 96 -0.10 -7.63 -7.49
C SER A 96 1.15 -6.80 -7.25
N VAL A 97 1.69 -6.27 -8.35
CA VAL A 97 2.81 -5.32 -8.35
C VAL A 97 2.43 -4.09 -9.17
N GLY A 98 2.89 -2.92 -8.74
CA GLY A 98 2.58 -1.63 -9.36
C GLY A 98 3.76 -0.68 -9.34
N GLN A 99 3.67 0.38 -10.15
CA GLN A 99 4.67 1.44 -10.18
C GLN A 99 4.21 2.62 -9.33
N GLY A 100 5.02 2.97 -8.34
CA GLY A 100 4.88 4.19 -7.56
C GLY A 100 5.65 5.35 -8.17
N VAL A 101 5.56 6.51 -7.52
CA VAL A 101 6.32 7.71 -7.91
C VAL A 101 7.82 7.42 -7.92
N SER A 102 8.55 8.10 -8.81
CA SER A 102 10.02 8.00 -8.91
C SER A 102 10.56 6.58 -9.11
N GLY A 103 9.79 5.71 -9.77
CA GLY A 103 10.19 4.33 -10.04
C GLY A 103 10.17 3.43 -8.80
N ALA A 104 9.41 3.78 -7.77
CA ALA A 104 9.17 2.89 -6.64
C ALA A 104 8.37 1.65 -7.06
N LEU A 105 8.60 0.53 -6.38
CA LEU A 105 7.80 -0.69 -6.55
C LEU A 105 6.71 -0.73 -5.48
N ILE A 106 5.46 -0.87 -5.89
CA ILE A 106 4.34 -1.15 -5.00
C ILE A 106 4.11 -2.66 -5.02
N CYS A 107 4.13 -3.30 -3.86
CA CYS A 107 3.82 -4.70 -3.69
C CYS A 107 2.52 -4.81 -2.88
N THR A 108 1.51 -5.45 -3.45
CA THR A 108 0.27 -5.79 -2.77
C THR A 108 0.37 -7.21 -2.25
N TYR A 109 0.21 -7.39 -0.94
CA TYR A 109 0.25 -8.70 -0.29
C TYR A 109 -1.12 -9.07 0.25
N SER A 110 -1.48 -10.35 0.20
CA SER A 110 -2.62 -10.85 0.98
C SER A 110 -2.23 -10.96 2.46
N ALA A 111 -3.08 -10.47 3.36
CA ALA A 111 -2.95 -10.66 4.80
C ALA A 111 -3.08 -12.13 5.23
#